data_AF-A0A5C2HF46-F1
#
_entry.id   AF-A0A5C2HF46-F1
#
_cell.length_a   1.000
_cell.length_b   1.000
_cell.length_c   1.000
_cell.angle_alpha   90.00
_cell.angle_beta   90.00
_cell.angle_gamma   90.00
#
_symmetry.space_group_name_H-M   'P 1'
#
loop_
_entity.id
_entity.type
_entity.pdbx_description
1 polymer ?
#
loop_
_entity_poly.entity_id
_entity_poly.type
_entity_poly.pdbx_seq_one_letter_code
_entity_poly.pdbx_strand_id
1 'polypeptide(L)'
;MTEKRNRSKNLTDDNIEVAVSILDGMDGKVTWEDLIEAIYIRTGESYTRQTLSKHSRIKRAYDIAKERIIRERENTGRIDASLSQKEYILTEKLRTIEAENERLKKENADLLYQFARWAYNAYAHGMSPVQLDKPLPPVDRGQD
;
A
#
# COMPACT_ATOMS: atom_id res chain seq x y z
N MET A 1 28.50 17.10 10.93
CA MET A 1 29.65 17.70 10.23
C MET A 1 29.09 18.53 9.08
N THR A 2 29.04 19.84 9.22
CA THR A 2 28.51 20.75 8.19
C THR A 2 29.63 21.06 7.20
N GLU A 3 29.65 20.30 6.11
CA GLU A 3 30.60 20.51 5.02
C GLU A 3 30.33 21.88 4.38
N LYS A 4 31.40 22.65 4.16
CA LYS A 4 31.33 24.05 3.73
C LYS A 4 30.93 24.08 2.25
N ARG A 5 29.63 24.11 1.98
CA ARG A 5 29.05 24.13 0.62
C ARG A 5 29.60 25.33 -0.15
N ASN A 6 30.40 25.08 -1.20
CA ASN A 6 30.91 26.14 -2.06
C ASN A 6 29.77 26.70 -2.91
N ARG A 7 29.57 28.03 -2.88
CA ARG A 7 28.45 28.67 -3.55
C ARG A 7 28.81 28.92 -5.01
N SER A 8 28.02 28.38 -5.94
CA SER A 8 28.17 28.69 -7.36
C SER A 8 27.69 30.11 -7.66
N LYS A 9 28.45 30.82 -8.51
CA LYS A 9 28.25 32.26 -8.75
C LYS A 9 27.02 32.54 -9.61
N ASN A 10 26.70 31.65 -10.55
CA ASN A 10 25.62 31.83 -11.51
C ASN A 10 24.74 30.57 -11.53
N LEU A 11 23.43 30.78 -11.50
CA LEU A 11 22.46 29.72 -11.72
C LEU A 11 22.32 29.49 -13.22
N THR A 12 22.73 28.31 -13.69
CA THR A 12 22.61 27.90 -15.11
C THR A 12 21.19 27.44 -15.43
N ASP A 13 20.82 27.41 -16.70
CA ASP A 13 19.50 26.93 -17.12
C ASP A 13 19.30 25.44 -16.76
N ASP A 14 20.34 24.61 -16.89
CA ASP A 14 20.32 23.20 -16.44
C ASP A 14 20.01 23.08 -14.94
N ASN A 15 20.59 23.95 -14.11
CA ASN A 15 20.32 23.96 -12.68
C ASN A 15 18.94 24.53 -12.34
N ILE A 16 18.38 25.40 -13.20
CA ILE A 16 16.98 25.81 -13.11
C ILE A 16 16.07 24.62 -13.37
N GLU A 17 16.33 23.83 -14.42
CA GLU A 17 15.55 22.61 -14.72
C GLU A 17 15.65 21.59 -13.58
N VAL A 18 16.84 21.39 -13.02
CA VAL A 18 17.03 20.51 -11.87
C VAL A 18 16.22 21.01 -10.66
N ALA A 19 16.25 22.32 -10.37
CA ALA A 19 15.48 22.90 -9.27
C ALA A 19 13.97 22.73 -9.46
N VAL A 20 13.46 22.93 -10.68
CA VAL A 20 12.04 22.72 -11.02
C VAL A 20 11.68 21.24 -10.89
N SER A 21 12.48 20.33 -11.46
CA SER A 21 12.26 18.88 -11.36
C SER A 21 12.23 18.38 -9.91
N ILE A 22 13.06 18.94 -9.03
CA ILE A 22 13.04 18.62 -7.60
C ILE A 22 11.72 19.08 -6.98
N LEU A 23 11.29 20.31 -7.25
CA LEU A 23 10.03 20.86 -6.72
C LEU A 23 8.81 20.07 -7.19
N ASP A 24 8.82 19.61 -8.44
CA ASP A 24 7.75 18.78 -8.99
C ASP A 24 7.61 17.45 -8.25
N GLY A 25 8.70 16.89 -7.72
CA GLY A 25 8.71 15.62 -6.96
C GLY A 25 8.69 15.75 -5.44
N MET A 26 8.64 16.97 -4.88
CA MET A 26 8.63 17.18 -3.43
C MET A 26 7.24 16.98 -2.84
N ASP A 27 7.12 16.05 -1.90
CA ASP A 27 5.89 15.78 -1.16
C ASP A 27 5.98 16.22 0.31
N GLY A 28 4.84 16.53 0.92
CA GLY A 28 4.73 16.78 2.36
C GLY A 28 5.09 18.21 2.81
N LYS A 29 6.37 18.58 2.94
CA LYS A 29 6.79 19.93 3.36
C LYS A 29 7.82 20.48 2.39
N VAL A 30 7.49 21.59 1.74
CA VAL A 30 8.42 22.32 0.86
C VAL A 30 8.96 23.52 1.61
N THR A 31 10.24 23.46 1.97
CA THR A 31 11.01 24.62 2.43
C THR A 31 12.12 24.98 1.45
N TRP A 32 12.59 26.22 1.51
CA TRP A 32 13.70 26.66 0.67
C TRP A 32 15.00 25.96 1.05
N GLU A 33 15.16 25.63 2.32
CA GLU A 33 16.30 24.92 2.87
C GLU A 33 16.37 23.49 2.30
N ASP A 34 15.23 22.78 2.25
CA ASP A 34 15.14 21.44 1.66
C ASP A 34 15.47 21.48 0.16
N LEU A 35 15.01 22.51 -0.56
CA LEU A 35 15.31 22.68 -1.98
C LEU A 35 16.81 22.92 -2.21
N ILE A 36 17.44 23.78 -1.41
CA ILE A 36 18.88 24.05 -1.51
C ILE A 36 19.70 22.79 -1.25
N GLU A 37 19.29 21.99 -0.27
CA GLU A 37 19.92 20.71 0.03
C GLU A 37 19.76 19.71 -1.11
N ALA A 38 18.54 19.56 -1.65
CA ALA A 38 18.28 18.66 -2.76
C ALA A 38 19.05 19.05 -4.04
N ILE A 39 19.15 20.34 -4.34
CA ILE A 39 19.97 20.83 -5.46
C ILE A 39 21.45 20.51 -5.23
N TYR A 40 21.97 20.73 -4.01
CA TYR A 40 23.35 20.41 -3.67
C TYR A 40 23.66 18.91 -3.81
N ILE A 41 22.76 18.04 -3.35
CA ILE A 41 22.91 16.59 -3.50
C ILE A 41 22.97 16.18 -4.97
N ARG A 42 22.18 16.81 -5.83
CA ARG A 42 22.06 16.43 -7.25
C ARG A 42 23.11 17.07 -8.17
N THR A 43 23.60 18.25 -7.84
CA THR A 43 24.48 19.06 -8.71
C THR A 43 25.86 19.33 -8.11
N GLY A 44 26.03 19.13 -6.80
CA GLY A 44 27.21 19.57 -6.05
C GLY A 44 27.26 21.08 -5.79
N GLU A 45 26.27 21.84 -6.27
CA GLU A 45 26.23 23.30 -6.17
C GLU A 45 25.20 23.77 -5.16
N SER A 46 25.55 24.78 -4.36
CA SER A 46 24.63 25.38 -3.40
C SER A 46 24.29 26.81 -3.79
N TYR A 47 23.01 27.13 -3.69
CA TYR A 47 22.46 28.46 -3.98
C TYR A 47 21.82 29.08 -2.74
N THR A 48 21.56 30.39 -2.78
CA THR A 48 20.74 31.03 -1.74
C THR A 48 19.28 31.04 -2.12
N ARG A 49 18.41 31.02 -1.11
CA ARG A 49 16.98 31.28 -1.27
C ARG A 49 16.72 32.53 -2.10
N GLN A 50 17.44 33.63 -1.84
CA GLN A 50 17.28 34.89 -2.59
C GLN A 50 17.59 34.74 -4.08
N THR A 51 18.58 33.93 -4.44
CA THR A 51 18.93 33.66 -5.84
C THR A 51 17.80 32.86 -6.48
N LEU A 52 17.43 31.72 -5.88
CA LEU A 52 16.39 30.83 -6.39
C LEU A 52 15.03 31.54 -6.51
N SER A 53 14.65 32.37 -5.54
CA SER A 53 13.35 33.07 -5.55
C SER A 53 13.26 34.21 -6.58
N LYS A 54 14.40 34.75 -7.05
CA LYS A 54 14.41 35.78 -8.10
C LYS A 54 14.12 35.20 -9.48
N HIS A 55 14.38 33.91 -9.70
CA HIS A 55 14.09 33.25 -10.97
C HIS A 55 12.62 32.86 -11.05
N SER A 56 11.91 33.46 -12.01
CA SER A 56 10.47 33.29 -12.17
C SER A 56 10.04 31.84 -12.41
N ARG A 57 10.87 31.02 -13.07
CA ARG A 57 10.62 29.59 -13.28
C ARG A 57 10.61 28.81 -11.96
N ILE A 58 11.65 28.98 -11.14
CA ILE A 58 11.78 28.31 -9.84
C ILE A 58 10.72 28.81 -8.87
N LYS A 59 10.49 30.13 -8.82
CA LYS A 59 9.46 30.70 -7.96
C LYS A 59 8.07 30.14 -8.29
N ARG A 60 7.71 30.08 -9.58
CA ARG A 60 6.45 29.47 -10.01
C ARG A 60 6.35 28.00 -9.61
N ALA A 61 7.40 27.20 -9.86
CA ALA A 61 7.42 25.80 -9.44
C ALA A 61 7.28 25.64 -7.91
N TYR A 62 7.91 26.52 -7.14
CA TYR A 62 7.82 26.53 -5.68
C TYR A 62 6.40 26.86 -5.20
N ASP A 63 5.78 27.88 -5.80
CA ASP A 63 4.39 28.26 -5.48
C ASP A 63 3.41 27.13 -5.84
N ILE A 64 3.60 26.48 -7.00
CA ILE A 64 2.81 25.30 -7.42
C ILE A 64 3.00 24.14 -6.43
N ALA A 65 4.23 23.80 -6.06
CA ALA A 65 4.51 22.72 -5.11
C ALA A 65 3.90 23.02 -3.72
N LYS A 66 3.94 24.27 -3.28
CA LYS A 66 3.33 24.72 -2.04
C LYS A 66 1.80 24.66 -2.10
N GLU A 67 1.19 25.08 -3.21
CA GLU A 67 -0.24 24.96 -3.43
C GLU A 67 -0.68 23.49 -3.49
N ARG A 68 0.09 22.62 -4.15
CA ARG A 68 -0.16 21.17 -4.19
C ARG A 68 -0.23 20.60 -2.78
N ILE A 69 0.76 20.91 -1.94
CA ILE A 69 0.81 20.45 -0.54
C ILE A 69 -0.34 21.02 0.30
N ILE A 70 -0.70 22.29 0.10
CA ILE A 70 -1.86 22.89 0.79
C ILE A 70 -3.14 22.19 0.35
N ARG A 71 -3.33 21.96 -0.96
CA ARG A 71 -4.47 21.22 -1.51
C ARG A 71 -4.50 19.77 -1.05
N GLU A 72 -3.36 19.11 -0.88
CA GLU A 72 -3.26 17.78 -0.28
C GLU A 72 -3.68 17.80 1.19
N ARG A 73 -3.26 18.82 1.95
CA ARG A 73 -3.68 19.02 3.35
C ARG A 73 -5.17 19.38 3.47
N GLU A 74 -5.71 20.17 2.56
CA GLU A 74 -7.14 20.49 2.47
C GLU A 74 -7.95 19.30 1.95
N ASN A 75 -7.38 18.46 1.08
CA ASN A 75 -7.95 17.17 0.69
C ASN A 75 -7.88 16.14 1.82
N THR A 76 -6.94 16.26 2.78
CA THR A 76 -7.04 15.55 4.06
C THR A 76 -8.10 16.14 5.01
N GLY A 77 -8.76 17.25 4.64
CA GLY A 77 -10.07 17.64 5.17
C GLY A 77 -11.26 17.06 4.38
N ARG A 78 -11.02 16.51 3.17
CA ARG A 78 -11.98 15.78 2.30
C ARG A 78 -11.81 14.26 2.42
N ILE A 79 -11.43 13.78 3.61
CA ILE A 79 -11.23 12.38 3.95
C ILE A 79 -12.51 11.51 3.80
N ASP A 80 -13.69 12.11 3.69
CA ASP A 80 -14.97 11.40 3.82
C ASP A 80 -15.30 10.41 2.67
N ALA A 81 -15.09 10.77 1.40
CA ALA A 81 -15.60 9.94 0.29
C ALA A 81 -14.74 8.72 -0.06
N SER A 82 -13.40 8.86 -0.01
CA SER A 82 -12.50 7.74 -0.37
C SER A 82 -12.26 6.77 0.80
N LEU A 83 -12.34 7.23 2.05
CA LEU A 83 -12.36 6.32 3.19
C LEU A 83 -13.71 5.59 3.23
N SER A 84 -14.84 6.28 3.05
CA SER A 84 -16.16 5.63 2.99
C SER A 84 -16.24 4.55 1.92
N GLN A 85 -15.69 4.77 0.71
CA GLN A 85 -15.66 3.73 -0.33
C GLN A 85 -14.77 2.53 0.07
N LYS A 86 -13.61 2.76 0.71
CA LYS A 86 -12.75 1.68 1.19
C LYS A 86 -13.37 0.93 2.36
N GLU A 87 -13.99 1.64 3.30
CA GLU A 87 -14.74 1.09 4.43
C GLU A 87 -15.94 0.27 3.94
N TYR A 88 -16.68 0.75 2.94
CA TYR A 88 -17.74 -0.01 2.29
C TYR A 88 -17.23 -1.30 1.66
N ILE A 89 -16.14 -1.24 0.87
CA ILE A 89 -15.53 -2.43 0.26
C ILE A 89 -15.05 -3.42 1.33
N LEU A 90 -14.44 -2.92 2.41
CA LEU A 90 -13.98 -3.75 3.53
C LEU A 90 -15.16 -4.39 4.27
N THR A 91 -16.25 -3.65 4.46
CA THR A 91 -17.47 -4.13 5.12
C THR A 91 -18.14 -5.22 4.28
N GLU A 92 -18.25 -5.05 2.95
CA GLU A 92 -18.84 -6.07 2.09
C GLU A 92 -17.95 -7.33 2.02
N LYS A 93 -16.63 -7.17 2.00
CA LYS A 93 -15.69 -8.29 2.12
C LYS A 93 -15.83 -9.02 3.45
N LEU A 94 -15.94 -8.28 4.55
CA LEU A 94 -16.14 -8.85 5.88
C LEU A 94 -17.44 -9.64 5.93
N ARG A 95 -18.55 -9.06 5.44
CA ARG A 95 -19.86 -9.70 5.35
C ARG A 95 -19.82 -10.99 4.53
N THR A 96 -19.09 -10.99 3.41
CA THR A 96 -18.91 -12.16 2.56
C THR A 96 -18.13 -13.26 3.27
N ILE A 97 -17.02 -12.90 3.91
CA ILE A 97 -16.18 -13.84 4.67
C ILE A 97 -16.94 -14.42 5.87
N GLU A 98 -17.69 -13.60 6.60
CA GLU A 98 -18.51 -14.04 7.72
C GLU A 98 -19.61 -15.01 7.26
N ALA A 99 -20.30 -14.70 6.16
CA ALA A 99 -21.32 -15.59 5.59
C ALA A 99 -20.72 -16.93 5.12
N GLU A 100 -19.55 -16.90 4.49
CA GLU A 100 -18.83 -18.11 4.10
C GLU A 100 -18.40 -18.92 5.33
N ASN A 101 -17.89 -18.26 6.36
CA ASN A 101 -17.46 -18.90 7.59
C ASN A 101 -18.62 -19.60 8.29
N GLU A 102 -19.77 -18.95 8.39
CA GLU A 102 -20.99 -19.55 8.97
C GLU A 102 -21.51 -20.73 8.13
N ARG A 103 -21.49 -20.62 6.80
CA ARG A 103 -21.82 -21.74 5.91
C ARG A 103 -20.88 -22.92 6.15
N LEU A 104 -19.57 -22.68 6.18
CA LEU A 104 -18.55 -23.72 6.38
C LEU A 104 -18.65 -24.36 7.77
N LYS A 105 -18.94 -23.58 8.82
CA LYS A 105 -19.20 -24.11 10.17
C LYS A 105 -20.41 -25.05 10.16
N LYS A 106 -21.49 -24.66 9.48
CA LYS A 106 -22.68 -25.51 9.35
C LYS A 106 -22.38 -26.80 8.59
N GLU A 107 -21.70 -26.70 7.44
CA GLU A 107 -21.30 -27.87 6.66
C GLU A 107 -20.38 -28.79 7.47
N ASN A 108 -19.45 -28.23 8.24
CA ASN A 108 -18.58 -29.00 9.11
C ASN A 108 -19.39 -29.72 10.20
N ALA A 109 -20.35 -29.04 10.85
CA ALA A 109 -21.23 -29.65 11.83
C ALA A 109 -22.05 -30.80 11.21
N ASP A 110 -22.63 -30.59 10.02
CA ASP A 110 -23.40 -31.60 9.29
C ASP A 110 -22.53 -32.82 8.93
N LEU A 111 -21.28 -32.59 8.50
CA LEU A 111 -20.30 -33.66 8.25
C LEU A 111 -19.92 -34.40 9.53
N LEU A 112 -19.70 -33.70 10.65
CA LEU A 112 -19.43 -34.32 11.94
C LEU A 112 -20.61 -35.18 12.41
N TYR A 113 -21.85 -34.71 12.24
CA TYR A 113 -23.05 -35.51 12.52
C TYR A 113 -23.13 -36.75 11.64
N GLN A 114 -22.80 -36.61 10.35
CA GLN A 114 -22.74 -37.74 9.43
C GLN A 114 -21.68 -38.75 9.85
N PHE A 115 -20.48 -38.30 10.20
CA PHE A 115 -19.40 -39.16 10.70
C PHE A 115 -19.79 -39.88 12.00
N ALA A 116 -20.43 -39.18 12.95
CA ALA A 116 -20.91 -39.79 14.19
C ALA A 116 -21.93 -40.90 13.93
N ARG A 117 -22.88 -40.66 13.02
CA ARG A 117 -23.88 -41.67 12.62
C ARG A 117 -23.23 -42.88 11.94
N TRP A 118 -22.27 -42.64 11.06
CA TRP A 118 -21.53 -43.73 10.40
C TRP A 118 -20.69 -44.52 11.40
N ALA A 119 -19.99 -43.86 12.32
CA ALA A 119 -19.21 -44.52 13.37
C ALA A 119 -20.09 -45.41 14.25
N TYR A 120 -21.25 -44.90 14.68
CA TYR A 120 -22.22 -45.69 15.45
C TYR A 120 -22.70 -46.93 14.67
N ASN A 121 -23.14 -46.75 13.43
CA ASN A 121 -23.64 -47.84 12.60
C ASN A 121 -22.55 -48.87 12.29
N ALA A 122 -21.32 -48.42 12.02
CA ALA A 122 -20.17 -49.28 11.76
C ALA A 122 -19.83 -50.13 12.99
N TYR A 123 -19.81 -49.50 14.17
CA TYR A 123 -19.63 -50.21 15.44
C TYR A 123 -20.74 -51.25 15.68
N ALA A 124 -22.01 -50.89 15.45
CA ALA A 124 -23.14 -51.80 15.58
C ALA A 124 -23.05 -53.02 14.63
N HIS A 125 -22.33 -52.90 13.51
CA HIS A 125 -22.07 -53.99 12.57
C HIS A 125 -20.69 -54.64 12.76
N GLY A 126 -20.01 -54.39 13.89
CA GLY A 126 -18.76 -55.04 14.26
C GLY A 126 -17.52 -54.53 13.51
N MET A 127 -17.59 -53.36 12.87
CA MET A 127 -16.44 -52.75 12.22
C MET A 127 -15.55 -52.04 13.24
N SER A 128 -14.24 -52.25 13.15
CA SER A 128 -13.25 -51.60 14.03
C SER A 128 -12.78 -50.24 13.47
N PRO A 129 -12.34 -49.30 14.33
CA PRO A 129 -11.76 -48.03 13.88
C PRO A 129 -10.60 -48.19 12.89
N VAL A 130 -9.73 -49.19 13.10
CA VAL A 130 -8.61 -49.49 12.20
C VAL A 130 -9.09 -49.86 10.78
N GLN A 131 -10.27 -50.46 10.65
CA GLN A 131 -10.85 -50.75 9.34
C GLN A 131 -11.47 -49.51 8.69
N LEU A 132 -12.05 -48.60 9.48
CA LEU A 132 -12.63 -47.34 9.01
C LEU A 132 -11.57 -46.34 8.54
N ASP A 133 -10.40 -46.31 9.20
CA ASP A 133 -9.30 -45.40 8.88
C ASP A 133 -8.42 -45.87 7.71
N LYS A 134 -8.76 -47.01 7.08
CA LYS A 134 -8.01 -47.49 5.92
C LYS A 134 -8.07 -46.45 4.79
N PRO A 135 -6.93 -46.14 4.15
CA PRO A 135 -6.92 -45.20 3.04
C PRO A 135 -7.81 -45.71 1.92
N LEU A 136 -8.41 -44.77 1.18
CA LEU A 136 -9.15 -45.12 -0.02
C LEU A 136 -8.20 -45.86 -0.99
N PRO A 137 -8.68 -46.91 -1.67
CA PRO A 137 -7.86 -47.61 -2.65
C PRO A 137 -7.40 -46.65 -3.75
N PRO A 138 -6.21 -46.85 -4.32
CA PRO A 138 -5.71 -46.02 -5.40
C PRO A 138 -6.72 -46.02 -6.56
N VAL A 139 -7.04 -44.83 -7.06
CA VAL A 139 -7.94 -44.68 -8.20
C VAL A 139 -7.16 -45.07 -9.44
N ASP A 140 -7.48 -46.22 -10.03
CA ASP A 140 -6.97 -46.61 -11.34
C ASP A 140 -7.60 -45.69 -12.41
N ARG A 141 -6.88 -44.63 -12.74
CA ARG A 141 -7.20 -43.77 -13.86
C ARG A 141 -6.43 -44.33 -15.04
N GLY A 142 -7.03 -45.31 -15.73
CA GLY A 142 -6.42 -45.99 -16.88
C GLY A 142 -5.59 -45.03 -17.75
N GLN A 143 -4.28 -45.20 -17.68
CA GLN A 143 -3.31 -44.58 -18.58
C GLN A 143 -2.60 -45.75 -19.25
N ASP A 144 -3.22 -46.26 -20.32
CA ASP A 144 -2.57 -46.97 -21.42
C ASP A 144 -2.65 -46.06 -22.66
#